data_AF-A0A4R3ADR1-F1
#
_entry.id   AF-A0A4R3ADR1-F1
#
_cell.length_a   1.000
_cell.length_b   1.000
_cell.length_c   1.000
_cell.angle_alpha   90.00
_cell.angle_beta   90.00
_cell.angle_gamma   90.00
#
_symmetry.space_group_name_H-M   'P 1'
#
loop_
_entity.id
_entity.type
_entity.pdbx_description
1 polymer ?
#
loop_
_entity_poly.entity_id
_entity_poly.type
_entity_poly.pdbx_seq_one_letter_code
_entity_poly.pdbx_strand_id
1 'polypeptide(L)'
;MAETVQHREPKKTDNNANQTHYYKTLTIAIVLGLIGVFIRFVPDVCTNFDQHVSMFSAIANISLVVASLIAFRTVFGILGFGKNK
;
A
#
# COMPACT_ATOMS: atom_id res chain seq x y z
N MET A 1 8.99 25.44 47.51
CA MET A 1 7.85 24.55 47.17
C MET A 1 8.29 23.78 45.94
N ALA A 2 8.66 22.51 46.10
CA ALA A 2 9.17 21.69 44.99
C ALA A 2 7.98 21.24 44.14
N GLU A 3 7.90 21.69 42.89
CA GLU A 3 6.90 21.16 41.96
C GLU A 3 7.24 19.71 41.66
N THR A 4 6.40 18.79 42.17
CA THR A 4 6.46 17.38 41.78
C THR A 4 5.99 17.30 40.33
N VAL A 5 6.95 17.21 39.40
CA VAL A 5 6.68 16.89 37.99
C VAL A 5 6.02 15.51 37.97
N GLN A 6 4.70 15.50 37.81
CA GLN A 6 3.90 14.29 37.67
C GLN A 6 4.49 13.47 36.51
N HIS A 7 5.03 12.29 36.81
CA HIS A 7 5.53 11.36 35.81
C HIS A 7 4.32 10.89 34.99
N ARG A 8 4.17 11.44 33.77
CA ARG A 8 3.14 10.95 32.84
C ARG A 8 3.57 9.56 32.39
N GLU A 9 2.82 8.55 32.80
CA GLU A 9 2.97 7.21 32.26
C GLU A 9 3.00 7.30 30.73
N PRO A 10 3.91 6.57 30.05
CA PRO A 10 3.95 6.58 28.60
C PRO A 10 2.57 6.15 28.11
N LYS A 11 1.83 7.09 27.51
CA LYS A 11 0.52 6.82 26.92
C LYS A 11 0.74 5.66 25.95
N LYS A 12 0.28 4.46 26.32
CA LYS A 12 0.26 3.29 25.45
C LYS A 12 -0.79 3.57 24.40
N THR A 13 -0.45 4.46 23.48
CA THR A 13 -1.28 4.76 22.34
C THR A 13 -1.26 3.50 21.50
N ASP A 14 -2.36 2.75 21.51
CA ASP A 14 -2.64 1.80 20.46
C ASP A 14 -2.83 2.65 19.19
N ASN A 15 -1.71 2.97 18.57
CA ASN A 15 -1.67 3.83 17.41
C ASN A 15 -2.04 2.95 16.25
N ASN A 16 -3.33 2.96 15.87
CA ASN A 16 -3.87 2.17 14.76
C ASN A 16 -2.99 2.28 13.52
N ALA A 17 -2.47 3.47 13.22
CA ALA A 17 -1.55 3.70 12.10
C ALA A 17 -0.22 2.93 12.20
N ASN A 18 0.24 2.62 13.40
CA ASN A 18 1.52 1.94 13.67
C ASN A 18 1.37 0.40 13.77
N GLN A 19 0.23 -0.17 13.38
CA GLN A 19 0.08 -1.63 13.45
C GLN A 19 0.83 -2.32 12.31
N THR A 20 1.63 -3.33 12.65
CA THR A 20 2.51 -4.08 11.71
C THR A 20 1.79 -4.63 10.48
N HIS A 21 0.51 -5.01 10.63
CA HIS A 21 -0.27 -5.57 9.54
C HIS A 21 -0.52 -4.55 8.42
N TYR A 22 -0.66 -3.27 8.74
CA TYR A 22 -0.82 -2.20 7.74
C TYR A 22 0.44 -2.02 6.90
N TYR A 23 1.62 -2.00 7.54
CA TYR A 23 2.89 -1.92 6.82
C TYR A 23 3.07 -3.11 5.88
N LYS A 24 2.84 -4.34 6.36
CA LYS A 24 2.94 -5.55 5.52
C LYS A 24 2.00 -5.49 4.32
N THR A 25 0.76 -5.07 4.54
CA THR A 25 -0.26 -4.99 3.48
C THR A 25 0.10 -3.91 2.46
N LEU A 26 0.58 -2.75 2.92
CA LEU A 26 1.01 -1.66 2.06
C LEU A 26 2.25 -2.04 1.26
N THR A 27 3.21 -2.75 1.86
CA THR A 27 4.38 -3.28 1.14
C THR A 27 3.96 -4.23 0.02
N ILE A 28 3.02 -5.15 0.27
CA ILE A 28 2.50 -6.06 -0.76
C ILE A 28 1.85 -5.26 -1.90
N ALA A 29 1.04 -4.24 -1.58
CA ALA A 29 0.41 -3.38 -2.58
C ALA A 29 1.44 -2.65 -3.45
N ILE A 30 2.50 -2.10 -2.83
CA ILE A 30 3.59 -1.42 -3.54
C ILE A 30 4.32 -2.39 -4.47
N VAL A 31 4.72 -3.57 -3.97
CA VAL A 31 5.41 -4.59 -4.79
C VAL A 31 4.56 -5.01 -5.99
N LEU A 32 3.26 -5.23 -5.80
CA LEU A 32 2.33 -5.57 -6.88
C LEU A 32 2.18 -4.43 -7.90
N GLY A 33 2.15 -3.18 -7.43
CA GLY A 33 2.16 -2.00 -8.29
C GLY A 33 3.45 -1.92 -9.13
N LEU A 34 4.61 -2.13 -8.51
CA LEU A 34 5.91 -2.14 -9.19
C LEU A 34 6.01 -3.25 -10.24
N ILE A 35 5.48 -4.45 -9.95
CA ILE A 35 5.40 -5.54 -10.93
C ILE A 35 4.54 -5.12 -12.12
N GLY A 36 3.39 -4.49 -11.88
CA GLY A 36 2.54 -3.96 -12.95
C GLY A 36 3.25 -2.92 -13.82
N VAL A 37 3.96 -1.98 -13.19
CA VAL A 37 4.79 -0.98 -13.89
C VAL A 37 5.89 -1.65 -14.71
N PHE A 38 6.56 -2.66 -14.18
CA PHE A 38 7.59 -3.38 -14.92
C PHE A 38 7.02 -4.12 -16.13
N ILE A 39 5.92 -4.86 -15.95
CA ILE A 39 5.23 -5.61 -17.01
C ILE A 39 4.84 -4.70 -18.19
N ARG A 40 4.48 -3.44 -17.92
CA ARG A 40 4.18 -2.42 -18.95
C ARG A 40 5.27 -2.31 -20.01
N PHE A 41 6.54 -2.41 -19.61
CA PHE A 41 7.72 -2.18 -20.45
C PHE A 41 8.38 -3.47 -20.95
N VAL A 42 7.81 -4.64 -20.63
CA VAL A 42 8.35 -5.93 -21.10
C VAL A 42 8.42 -6.03 -22.62
N PRO A 43 7.38 -5.63 -23.40
CA PRO A 43 7.48 -5.65 -24.86
C PRO A 43 8.63 -4.77 -25.38
N ASP A 44 8.82 -3.58 -24.80
CA ASP A 44 9.85 -2.62 -25.24
C ASP A 44 11.29 -3.15 -25.05
N VAL A 45 11.51 -3.99 -24.03
CA VAL A 45 12.83 -4.60 -23.75
C VAL A 45 12.99 -5.95 -24.47
N CYS A 46 11.91 -6.73 -24.55
CA CYS A 46 11.89 -8.05 -25.15
C CYS A 46 11.07 -8.01 -26.45
N THR A 47 11.71 -7.57 -27.53
CA THR A 47 11.07 -7.33 -28.85
C THR A 47 10.34 -8.54 -29.44
N ASN A 48 10.65 -9.76 -29.00
CA ASN A 48 9.88 -10.96 -29.35
C ASN A 48 8.39 -10.87 -28.95
N PHE A 49 8.03 -9.96 -28.04
CA PHE A 49 6.67 -9.76 -27.54
C PHE A 49 5.96 -8.50 -28.07
N ASP A 50 6.52 -7.79 -29.06
CA ASP A 50 5.95 -6.53 -29.59
C ASP A 50 4.51 -6.68 -30.10
N GLN A 51 4.18 -7.83 -30.68
CA GLN A 51 2.82 -8.16 -31.13
C GLN A 51 1.79 -8.27 -29.98
N HIS A 52 2.24 -8.36 -28.73
CA HIS A 52 1.41 -8.51 -27.54
C HIS A 52 1.34 -7.26 -26.67
N VAL A 53 1.82 -6.09 -27.13
CA VAL A 53 1.83 -4.82 -26.37
C VAL A 53 0.49 -4.50 -25.70
N SER A 54 -0.63 -4.73 -26.38
CA SER A 54 -1.97 -4.51 -25.82
C SER A 54 -2.27 -5.41 -24.61
N MET A 55 -1.88 -6.69 -24.65
CA MET A 55 -2.05 -7.63 -23.55
C MET A 55 -1.21 -7.23 -22.34
N PHE A 56 0.06 -6.90 -22.54
CA PHE A 56 0.94 -6.43 -21.45
C PHE A 56 0.44 -5.12 -20.84
N SER A 57 -0.07 -4.20 -21.66
CA SER A 57 -0.72 -2.97 -21.19
C SER A 57 -1.95 -3.26 -20.34
N ALA A 58 -2.82 -4.19 -20.76
CA ALA A 58 -4.00 -4.59 -20.00
C ALA A 58 -3.62 -5.20 -18.65
N ILE A 59 -2.64 -6.13 -18.61
CA ILE A 59 -2.16 -6.74 -17.38
C ILE A 59 -1.56 -5.70 -16.43
N ALA A 60 -0.72 -4.79 -16.95
CA ALA A 60 -0.13 -3.71 -16.17
C ALA A 60 -1.21 -2.81 -15.52
N ASN A 61 -2.22 -2.41 -16.30
CA ASN A 61 -3.32 -1.58 -15.81
C ASN A 61 -4.16 -2.31 -14.75
N ILE A 62 -4.51 -3.59 -14.97
CA ILE A 62 -5.24 -4.39 -13.97
C ILE A 62 -4.42 -4.51 -12.67
N SER A 63 -3.12 -4.77 -12.77
CA SER A 63 -2.23 -4.84 -11.62
C SER A 63 -2.20 -3.52 -10.84
N LEU A 64 -2.10 -2.39 -11.55
CA LEU A 64 -2.14 -1.06 -10.91
C LEU A 64 -3.48 -0.77 -10.23
N VAL A 65 -4.59 -1.15 -10.84
CA VAL A 65 -5.93 -1.01 -10.24
C VAL A 65 -6.02 -1.83 -8.96
N VAL A 66 -5.62 -3.10 -9.00
CA VAL A 66 -5.66 -3.99 -7.82
C VAL A 66 -4.74 -3.47 -6.70
N ALA A 67 -3.51 -3.07 -7.03
CA ALA A 67 -2.57 -2.48 -6.06
C ALA A 67 -3.18 -1.23 -5.40
N SER A 68 -3.78 -0.35 -6.21
CA SER A 68 -4.40 0.89 -5.73
C SER A 68 -5.57 0.61 -4.79
N LEU A 69 -6.44 -0.35 -5.14
CA LEU A 69 -7.57 -0.75 -4.28
C LEU A 69 -7.09 -1.28 -2.92
N ILE A 70 -6.05 -2.11 -2.91
CA ILE A 70 -5.46 -2.63 -1.65
C ILE A 70 -4.86 -1.48 -0.83
N ALA A 71 -4.09 -0.60 -1.48
CA ALA A 71 -3.47 0.55 -0.81
C ALA A 71 -4.54 1.48 -0.20
N PHE A 72 -5.56 1.86 -0.97
CA PHE A 72 -6.65 2.72 -0.47
C PHE A 72 -7.42 2.06 0.66
N ARG A 73 -7.76 0.76 0.53
CA ARG A 73 -8.43 0.03 1.61
C ARG A 73 -7.60 0.01 2.90
N THR A 74 -6.29 -0.16 2.78
CA THR A 74 -5.35 -0.14 3.91
C THR A 74 -5.31 1.25 4.55
N VAL A 75 -5.18 2.31 3.76
CA VAL A 75 -5.16 3.70 4.23
C VAL A 75 -6.49 4.09 4.90
N PHE A 76 -7.62 3.71 4.32
CA PHE A 76 -8.93 3.96 4.92
C PHE A 76 -9.10 3.21 6.24
N GLY A 77 -8.56 1.99 6.36
CA GLY A 77 -8.50 1.26 7.62
C GLY A 77 -7.66 1.97 8.69
N ILE A 78 -6.50 2.52 8.31
CA ILE A 78 -5.63 3.31 9.20
C ILE A 78 -6.38 4.56 9.71
N LEU A 79 -7.05 5.29 8.80
CA LEU A 79 -7.82 6.49 9.11
C LEU A 79 -9.13 6.21 9.86
N GLY A 80 -9.53 4.94 9.98
CA GLY A 80 -10.75 4.54 10.68
C GLY A 80 -12.04 4.79 9.90
N PHE A 81 -11.97 5.02 8.59
CA PHE A 81 -13.15 5.09 7.74
C PHE A 81 -13.93 3.75 7.81
N GLY A 82 -15.21 3.83 8.18
CA GLY A 82 -16.08 2.66 8.32
C GLY A 82 -16.16 2.04 9.73
N LYS A 83 -15.47 2.60 10.73
CA LYS A 83 -15.57 2.16 12.15
C LYS A 83 -16.80 2.72 12.90
N ASN A 84 -17.68 3.47 12.23
CA ASN A 84 -18.93 4.00 12.78
C ASN A 84 -20.14 3.07 12.50
N LYS A 85 -19.94 1.74 12.59
CA LYS A 85 -21.04 0.76 12.63
C LYS A 85 -20.96 -0.01 13.93
#